data_AF-A0A3E0C1M3-F1
#
_entry.id   AF-A0A3E0C1M3-F1
#
_cell.length_a   1.000
_cell.length_b   1.000
_cell.length_c   1.000
_cell.angle_alpha   90.00
_cell.angle_beta   90.00
_cell.angle_gamma   90.00
#
_symmetry.space_group_name_H-M   'P 1'
#
loop_
_entity.id
_entity.type
_entity.pdbx_description
1 polymer ?
#
loop_
_entity_poly.entity_id
_entity_poly.type
_entity_poly.pdbx_seq_one_letter_code
_entity_poly.pdbx_strand_id
1 'polypeptide(L)'
;MTQHDPVARQASIAEEMHISAGFDAEDEIERRVAFLANYLRSSGLKTYVLGISGGVDSTTAGRLAQLAVERLRAEHYDAHFVAIRLPYGEQKDEADAQQALRFIRADENLTIDIKAAADAMLAALDQSGLLYKDESQQDFVHGNIKARQRMIAQYAVAGARAGVVIGTDHAAESVMGFFTKFGDGGADVLPLTGLNKRRVRALSKALGAPEALAHKVPTADLEMLRPQRPDEDAYGIPYDAIDDFLERKPVSDAARETILRFYDVTRHKRALPYTPFDWPTRTSGD
;
A
#
# COMPACT_ATOMS: atom_id res chain seq x y z
N MET A 1 -0.80 33.89 -15.60
CA MET A 1 -1.18 33.39 -14.26
C MET A 1 -1.57 31.93 -14.42
N THR A 2 -0.67 30.94 -14.29
CA THR A 2 -1.01 29.49 -14.19
C THR A 2 0.24 28.58 -14.23
N GLN A 3 1.09 28.62 -13.19
CA GLN A 3 1.96 27.48 -12.87
C GLN A 3 2.60 27.52 -11.46
N HIS A 4 2.45 28.60 -10.69
CA HIS A 4 3.21 28.81 -9.45
C HIS A 4 2.37 29.24 -8.24
N ASP A 5 1.11 28.80 -8.12
CA ASP A 5 0.43 28.87 -6.82
C ASP A 5 0.57 27.51 -6.11
N PRO A 6 1.47 27.40 -5.12
CA PRO A 6 1.67 26.15 -4.39
C PRO A 6 0.43 25.71 -3.62
N VAL A 7 -0.44 26.66 -3.23
CA VAL A 7 -1.70 26.38 -2.52
C VAL A 7 -2.72 25.76 -3.47
N ALA A 8 -2.86 26.29 -4.68
CA ALA A 8 -3.72 25.71 -5.70
C ALA A 8 -3.26 24.29 -6.10
N ARG A 9 -1.94 24.06 -6.23
CA ARG A 9 -1.40 22.71 -6.48
C ARG A 9 -1.70 21.76 -5.33
N GLN A 10 -1.52 22.19 -4.08
CA GLN A 10 -1.85 21.38 -2.90
C GLN A 10 -3.33 20.97 -2.90
N ALA A 11 -4.24 21.90 -3.18
CA ALA A 11 -5.67 21.61 -3.24
C ALA A 11 -6.02 20.59 -4.34
N SER A 12 -5.45 20.75 -5.53
CA SER A 12 -5.62 19.85 -6.67
C SER A 12 -5.07 18.44 -6.39
N ILE A 13 -3.89 18.34 -5.77
CA ILE A 13 -3.31 17.04 -5.42
C ILE A 13 -4.17 16.34 -4.35
N ALA A 14 -4.62 17.05 -3.32
CA ALA A 14 -5.51 16.48 -2.31
C ALA A 14 -6.83 15.95 -2.91
N GLU A 15 -7.34 16.63 -3.95
CA GLU A 15 -8.53 16.18 -4.68
C GLU A 15 -8.26 14.93 -5.52
N GLU A 16 -7.15 14.89 -6.26
CA GLU A 16 -6.72 13.69 -7.01
C GLU A 16 -6.50 12.49 -6.07
N MET A 17 -5.95 12.73 -4.88
CA MET A 17 -5.75 11.68 -3.86
C MET A 17 -7.05 11.35 -3.09
N HIS A 18 -8.19 11.95 -3.46
CA HIS A 18 -9.50 11.72 -2.85
C HIS A 18 -9.57 12.01 -1.34
N ILE A 19 -8.82 13.00 -0.85
CA ILE A 19 -8.88 13.42 0.55
C ILE A 19 -10.21 14.13 0.82
N SER A 20 -11.03 13.53 1.69
CA SER A 20 -12.27 14.14 2.15
C SER A 20 -12.02 15.33 3.09
N ALA A 21 -12.90 16.34 3.03
CA ALA A 21 -12.84 17.51 3.91
C ALA A 21 -13.17 17.17 5.38
N GLY A 22 -14.08 16.21 5.61
CA GLY A 22 -14.42 15.68 6.92
C GLY A 22 -13.99 14.22 7.06
N PHE A 23 -13.79 13.77 8.29
CA PHE A 23 -13.42 12.39 8.61
C PHE A 23 -14.16 11.94 9.87
N ASP A 24 -14.95 10.89 9.72
CA ASP A 24 -15.51 10.10 10.81
C ASP A 24 -15.09 8.64 10.60
N ALA A 25 -14.51 8.03 11.63
CA ALA A 25 -13.90 6.72 11.48
C ALA A 25 -14.93 5.61 11.28
N GLU A 26 -16.09 5.69 11.93
CA GLU A 26 -17.14 4.67 11.83
C GLU A 26 -17.81 4.73 10.45
N ASP A 27 -18.11 5.94 9.95
CA ASP A 27 -18.66 6.14 8.61
C ASP A 27 -17.69 5.65 7.52
N GLU A 28 -16.38 5.89 7.68
CA GLU A 28 -15.35 5.42 6.76
C GLU A 28 -15.18 3.89 6.81
N ILE A 29 -15.25 3.27 8.00
CA ILE A 29 -15.26 1.81 8.14
C ILE A 29 -16.45 1.23 7.38
N GLU A 30 -17.66 1.72 7.63
CA GLU A 30 -18.87 1.23 6.99
C GLU A 30 -18.78 1.36 5.46
N ARG A 31 -18.38 2.54 4.97
CA ARG A 31 -18.19 2.80 3.54
C ARG A 31 -17.22 1.81 2.90
N ARG A 32 -16.08 1.54 3.55
CA ARG A 32 -15.01 0.68 3.00
C ARG A 32 -15.37 -0.79 3.05
N VAL A 33 -16.03 -1.24 4.11
CA VAL A 33 -16.59 -2.60 4.20
C VAL A 33 -17.67 -2.81 3.14
N ALA A 34 -18.58 -1.84 2.98
CA ALA A 34 -19.62 -1.91 1.95
C ALA A 34 -19.02 -1.91 0.53
N PHE A 35 -18.00 -1.09 0.28
CA PHE A 35 -17.27 -1.08 -0.99
C PHE A 35 -16.70 -2.47 -1.32
N LEU A 36 -15.97 -3.09 -0.38
CA LEU A 36 -15.42 -4.44 -0.58
C LEU A 36 -16.53 -5.47 -0.80
N ALA A 37 -17.56 -5.49 0.04
CA ALA A 37 -18.67 -6.43 -0.10
C ALA A 37 -19.35 -6.31 -1.48
N ASN A 38 -19.66 -5.09 -1.91
CA ASN A 38 -20.31 -4.82 -3.20
C ASN A 38 -19.41 -5.20 -4.38
N TYR A 39 -18.12 -4.87 -4.32
CA TYR A 39 -17.17 -5.22 -5.38
C TYR A 39 -17.08 -6.75 -5.55
N LEU A 40 -16.85 -7.49 -4.46
CA LEU A 40 -16.69 -8.95 -4.53
C LEU A 40 -17.96 -9.62 -5.07
N ARG A 41 -19.14 -9.20 -4.58
CA ARG A 41 -20.42 -9.71 -5.08
C ARG A 41 -20.61 -9.41 -6.56
N SER A 42 -20.38 -8.17 -6.99
CA SER A 42 -20.63 -7.73 -8.38
C SER A 42 -19.70 -8.40 -9.40
N SER A 43 -18.48 -8.76 -8.98
CA SER A 43 -17.52 -9.49 -9.81
C SER A 43 -17.78 -11.00 -9.87
N GLY A 44 -18.66 -11.54 -9.01
CA GLY A 44 -18.92 -12.98 -8.91
C GLY A 44 -17.79 -13.79 -8.24
N LEU A 45 -16.76 -13.11 -7.76
CA LEU A 45 -15.59 -13.69 -7.11
C LEU A 45 -15.87 -14.06 -5.64
N LYS A 46 -15.01 -14.90 -5.07
CA LYS A 46 -15.27 -15.53 -3.77
C LYS A 46 -14.26 -15.15 -2.70
N THR A 47 -13.06 -14.75 -3.08
CA THR A 47 -11.97 -14.67 -2.13
C THR A 47 -11.24 -13.34 -2.20
N TYR A 48 -11.03 -12.72 -1.05
CA TYR A 48 -10.02 -11.70 -0.91
C TYR A 48 -8.70 -12.29 -0.45
N VAL A 49 -7.60 -11.79 -0.99
CA VAL A 49 -6.24 -12.17 -0.61
C VAL A 49 -5.46 -10.92 -0.25
N LEU A 50 -4.75 -10.94 0.88
CA LEU A 50 -3.88 -9.84 1.30
C LEU A 50 -2.65 -10.32 2.06
N GLY A 51 -1.49 -9.78 1.70
CA GLY A 51 -0.25 -9.89 2.46
C GLY A 51 -0.31 -9.10 3.77
N ILE A 52 -0.10 -9.76 4.91
CA ILE A 52 -0.09 -9.13 6.23
C ILE A 52 1.35 -8.95 6.69
N SER A 53 1.85 -7.72 6.69
CA SER A 53 3.23 -7.39 7.07
C SER A 53 3.42 -7.22 8.59
N GLY A 54 2.34 -6.94 9.31
CA GLY A 54 2.38 -6.47 10.71
C GLY A 54 2.39 -4.94 10.84
N GLY A 55 2.39 -4.21 9.72
CA GLY A 55 2.18 -2.76 9.69
C GLY A 55 0.70 -2.38 9.81
N VAL A 56 0.43 -1.12 10.15
CA VAL A 56 -0.94 -0.62 10.37
C VAL A 56 -1.82 -0.68 9.12
N ASP A 57 -1.26 -0.50 7.92
CA ASP A 57 -2.04 -0.44 6.68
C ASP A 57 -2.59 -1.82 6.30
N SER A 58 -1.73 -2.84 6.25
CA SER A 58 -2.16 -4.23 6.02
C SER A 58 -3.04 -4.76 7.14
N THR A 59 -2.81 -4.34 8.39
CA THR A 59 -3.67 -4.68 9.53
C THR A 59 -5.08 -4.13 9.35
N THR A 60 -5.19 -2.85 8.97
CA THR A 60 -6.47 -2.16 8.80
C THR A 60 -7.22 -2.69 7.58
N ALA A 61 -6.55 -2.79 6.42
CA ALA A 61 -7.14 -3.35 5.21
C ALA A 61 -7.58 -4.82 5.41
N GLY A 62 -6.76 -5.63 6.09
CA GLY A 62 -7.11 -7.02 6.40
C GLY A 62 -8.33 -7.14 7.30
N ARG A 63 -8.46 -6.27 8.31
CA ARG A 63 -9.65 -6.27 9.17
C ARG A 63 -10.91 -5.83 8.43
N LEU A 64 -10.81 -4.81 7.56
CA LEU A 64 -11.91 -4.39 6.69
C LEU A 64 -12.34 -5.53 5.74
N ALA A 65 -11.38 -6.24 5.16
CA ALA A 65 -11.62 -7.40 4.29
C ALA A 65 -12.37 -8.52 5.02
N GLN A 66 -11.91 -8.88 6.23
CA GLN A 66 -12.58 -9.90 7.05
C GLN A 66 -14.02 -9.51 7.37
N LEU A 67 -14.26 -8.25 7.77
CA LEU A 67 -15.62 -7.75 8.05
C LEU A 67 -16.52 -7.79 6.79
N ALA A 68 -15.96 -7.48 5.62
CA ALA A 68 -16.70 -7.51 4.36
C ALA A 68 -17.15 -8.93 3.99
N VAL A 69 -16.27 -9.93 4.13
CA VAL A 69 -16.64 -11.33 3.83
C VAL A 69 -17.58 -11.90 4.89
N GLU A 70 -17.44 -11.52 6.17
CA GLU A 70 -18.39 -11.86 7.23
C GLU A 70 -19.81 -11.32 6.91
N ARG A 71 -19.91 -10.06 6.46
CA ARG A 71 -21.16 -9.45 6.01
C ARG A 71 -21.76 -10.20 4.82
N LEU A 72 -20.95 -10.49 3.80
CA LEU A 72 -21.40 -11.24 2.63
C LEU A 72 -21.95 -12.62 3.00
N ARG A 73 -21.28 -13.33 3.91
CA ARG A 73 -21.75 -14.63 4.41
C ARG A 73 -23.05 -14.52 5.20
N ALA A 74 -23.23 -13.47 5.99
CA ALA A 74 -24.51 -13.19 6.67
C ALA A 74 -25.66 -12.96 5.68
N GLU A 75 -25.34 -12.47 4.48
CA GLU A 75 -26.27 -12.29 3.35
C GLU A 75 -26.29 -13.51 2.40
N HIS A 76 -25.85 -14.69 2.87
CA HIS A 76 -25.82 -15.95 2.12
C HIS A 76 -24.99 -15.94 0.83
N TYR A 77 -24.03 -15.02 0.72
CA TYR A 77 -23.04 -15.03 -0.34
C TYR A 77 -21.77 -15.75 0.13
N ASP A 78 -21.38 -16.80 -0.59
CA ASP A 78 -20.13 -17.52 -0.33
C ASP A 78 -18.93 -16.60 -0.58
N ALA A 79 -18.22 -16.24 0.51
CA ALA A 79 -17.07 -15.34 0.49
C ALA A 79 -16.06 -15.67 1.59
N HIS A 80 -14.78 -15.52 1.29
CA HIS A 80 -13.66 -15.84 2.17
C HIS A 80 -12.56 -14.79 2.12
N PHE A 81 -11.81 -14.66 3.22
CA PHE A 81 -10.59 -13.87 3.27
C PHE A 81 -9.38 -14.72 3.66
N VAL A 82 -8.35 -14.68 2.82
CA VAL A 82 -7.06 -15.34 3.02
C VAL A 82 -6.00 -14.30 3.36
N ALA A 83 -5.53 -14.31 4.60
CA ALA A 83 -4.37 -13.54 5.02
C ALA A 83 -3.08 -14.33 4.72
N ILE A 84 -2.08 -13.69 4.13
CA ILE A 84 -0.81 -14.34 3.77
C ILE A 84 0.36 -13.66 4.49
N ARG A 85 1.17 -14.43 5.20
CA ARG A 85 2.51 -14.02 5.64
C ARG A 85 3.50 -14.26 4.50
N LEU A 86 4.25 -13.22 4.15
CA LEU A 86 5.18 -13.21 3.01
C LEU A 86 6.61 -12.84 3.45
N PRO A 87 7.22 -13.61 4.37
CA PRO A 87 8.56 -13.32 4.85
C PRO A 87 9.60 -13.56 3.75
N TYR A 88 10.76 -12.92 3.89
CA TYR A 88 11.97 -13.27 3.14
C TYR A 88 12.93 -13.95 4.13
N GLY A 89 12.87 -15.28 4.20
CA GLY A 89 13.55 -16.04 5.25
C GLY A 89 12.98 -15.72 6.64
N GLU A 90 13.83 -15.32 7.57
CA GLU A 90 13.41 -14.92 8.92
C GLU A 90 13.01 -13.44 8.96
N GLN A 91 11.76 -13.16 9.36
CA GLN A 91 11.29 -11.79 9.58
C GLN A 91 11.50 -11.38 11.04
N LYS A 92 12.22 -10.27 11.27
CA LYS A 92 12.61 -9.82 12.62
C LYS A 92 11.44 -9.41 13.51
N ASP A 93 10.37 -8.90 12.91
CA ASP A 93 9.17 -8.40 13.55
C ASP A 93 7.97 -9.37 13.38
N GLU A 94 8.25 -10.69 13.30
CA GLU A 94 7.22 -11.73 13.21
C GLU A 94 6.16 -11.62 14.33
N ALA A 95 6.56 -11.21 15.53
CA ALA A 95 5.65 -11.03 16.65
C ALA A 95 4.52 -10.03 16.35
N ASP A 96 4.84 -8.93 15.66
CA ASP A 96 3.87 -7.91 15.26
C ASP A 96 2.93 -8.45 14.19
N ALA A 97 3.46 -9.19 13.22
CA ALA A 97 2.64 -9.80 12.19
C ALA A 97 1.68 -10.85 12.77
N GLN A 98 2.13 -11.66 13.73
CA GLN A 98 1.27 -12.57 14.46
C GLN A 98 0.21 -11.84 15.29
N GLN A 99 0.55 -10.67 15.86
CA GLN A 99 -0.44 -9.84 16.55
C GLN A 99 -1.48 -9.27 15.59
N ALA A 100 -1.07 -8.84 14.40
CA ALA A 100 -1.97 -8.39 13.34
C ALA A 100 -2.92 -9.53 12.91
N LEU A 101 -2.41 -10.74 12.65
CA LEU A 101 -3.25 -11.89 12.29
C LEU A 101 -4.29 -12.21 13.38
N ARG A 102 -3.89 -12.19 14.66
CA ARG A 102 -4.81 -12.42 15.79
C ARG A 102 -5.92 -11.37 15.87
N PHE A 103 -5.61 -10.11 15.55
CA PHE A 103 -6.60 -9.02 15.52
C PHE A 103 -7.54 -9.14 14.31
N ILE A 104 -6.98 -9.38 13.13
CA ILE A 104 -7.70 -9.48 11.86
C ILE A 104 -8.72 -10.62 11.91
N ARG A 105 -8.29 -11.80 12.39
CA ARG A 105 -9.08 -13.05 12.44
C ARG A 105 -9.55 -13.49 11.05
N ALA A 106 -8.61 -13.58 10.11
CA ALA A 106 -8.88 -14.05 8.76
C ALA A 106 -9.46 -15.48 8.76
N ASP A 107 -10.29 -15.80 7.77
CA ASP A 107 -10.85 -17.15 7.63
C ASP A 107 -9.76 -18.21 7.39
N GLU A 108 -8.72 -17.85 6.64
CA GLU A 108 -7.56 -18.69 6.36
C GLU A 108 -6.27 -17.88 6.51
N ASN A 109 -5.23 -18.50 7.07
CA ASN A 109 -3.90 -17.91 7.19
C ASN A 109 -2.88 -18.81 6.47
N LEU A 110 -2.15 -18.25 5.51
CA LEU A 110 -1.08 -18.95 4.79
C LEU A 110 0.27 -18.28 5.08
N THR A 111 1.35 -19.05 4.95
CA THR A 111 2.72 -18.51 4.96
C THR A 111 3.43 -18.98 3.71
N ILE A 112 3.96 -18.03 2.94
CA ILE A 112 4.74 -18.28 1.73
C ILE A 112 6.05 -17.50 1.86
N ASP A 113 7.15 -18.21 2.12
CA ASP A 113 8.49 -17.60 2.13
C ASP A 113 8.92 -17.30 0.70
N ILE A 114 9.17 -16.02 0.41
CA ILE A 114 9.54 -15.54 -0.92
C ILE A 114 11.05 -15.64 -1.18
N LYS A 115 11.87 -16.02 -0.19
CA LYS A 115 13.34 -15.98 -0.28
C LYS A 115 13.88 -16.75 -1.47
N ALA A 116 13.47 -18.01 -1.63
CA ALA A 116 13.97 -18.84 -2.72
C ALA A 116 13.66 -18.23 -4.10
N ALA A 117 12.45 -17.70 -4.29
CA ALA A 117 12.05 -17.07 -5.55
C ALA A 117 12.76 -15.74 -5.81
N ALA A 118 12.93 -14.92 -4.77
CA ALA A 118 13.63 -13.63 -4.87
C ALA A 118 15.13 -13.83 -5.16
N ASP A 119 15.80 -14.73 -4.43
CA ASP A 119 17.21 -15.03 -4.60
C ASP A 119 17.50 -15.65 -5.97
N ALA A 120 16.63 -16.54 -6.46
CA ALA A 120 16.77 -17.13 -7.78
C ALA A 120 16.69 -16.08 -8.90
N MET A 121 15.81 -15.08 -8.76
CA MET A 121 15.72 -13.98 -9.73
C MET A 121 16.96 -13.09 -9.69
N LEU A 122 17.48 -12.75 -8.50
CA LEU A 122 18.71 -11.98 -8.38
C LEU A 122 19.90 -12.74 -9.00
N ALA A 123 20.03 -14.03 -8.71
CA ALA A 123 21.08 -14.87 -9.28
C ALA A 123 21.00 -14.97 -10.81
N ALA A 124 19.79 -15.00 -11.38
CA ALA A 124 19.61 -14.99 -12.83
C ALA A 124 20.05 -13.65 -13.48
N LEU A 125 19.81 -12.52 -12.80
CA LEU A 125 20.33 -11.22 -13.24
C LEU A 125 21.86 -11.20 -13.21
N ASP A 126 22.46 -11.72 -12.15
CA ASP A 126 23.92 -11.77 -12.01
C ASP A 126 24.54 -12.66 -13.10
N GLN A 127 23.92 -13.81 -13.40
CA GLN A 127 24.34 -14.71 -14.49
C GLN A 127 24.16 -14.10 -15.88
N SER A 128 23.23 -13.17 -16.06
CA SER A 128 23.04 -12.45 -17.33
C SER A 128 24.16 -11.45 -17.65
N GLY A 129 25.04 -11.17 -16.67
CA GLY A 129 26.10 -10.16 -16.77
C GLY A 129 25.61 -8.73 -16.47
N LEU A 130 24.45 -8.57 -15.81
CA LEU A 130 23.97 -7.27 -15.36
C LEU A 130 24.98 -6.66 -14.38
N LEU A 131 25.38 -5.41 -14.63
CA LEU A 131 26.28 -4.68 -13.75
C LEU A 131 25.49 -3.72 -12.87
N TYR A 132 25.82 -3.72 -11.57
CA TYR A 132 25.37 -2.71 -10.63
C TYR A 132 26.50 -1.69 -10.41
N LYS A 133 26.12 -0.44 -10.18
CA LYS A 133 27.02 0.66 -9.82
C LYS A 133 27.75 0.36 -8.51
N ASP A 134 27.03 -0.18 -7.53
CA ASP A 134 27.51 -0.50 -6.19
C ASP A 134 26.55 -1.49 -5.49
N GLU A 135 26.95 -1.99 -4.32
CA GLU A 135 26.15 -2.93 -3.51
C GLU A 135 24.79 -2.34 -3.09
N SER A 136 24.70 -1.02 -2.92
CA SER A 136 23.45 -0.36 -2.54
C SER A 136 22.42 -0.38 -3.68
N GLN A 137 22.88 -0.27 -4.92
CA GLN A 137 22.01 -0.42 -6.09
C GLN A 137 21.52 -1.87 -6.22
N GLN A 138 22.39 -2.86 -5.99
CA GLN A 138 21.99 -4.26 -6.01
C GLN A 138 20.95 -4.56 -4.92
N ASP A 139 21.16 -4.06 -3.70
CA ASP A 139 20.21 -4.21 -2.59
C ASP A 139 18.84 -3.55 -2.91
N PHE A 140 18.85 -2.35 -3.49
CA PHE A 140 17.63 -1.68 -3.94
C PHE A 140 16.88 -2.47 -5.03
N VAL A 141 17.60 -3.05 -6.00
CA VAL A 141 17.00 -3.92 -7.03
C VAL A 141 16.42 -5.18 -6.40
N HIS A 142 17.16 -5.81 -5.49
CA HIS A 142 16.69 -7.00 -4.78
C HIS A 142 15.45 -6.71 -3.91
N GLY A 143 15.42 -5.57 -3.21
CA GLY A 143 14.24 -5.11 -2.47
C GLY A 143 12.99 -5.01 -3.35
N ASN A 144 13.13 -4.46 -4.55
CA ASN A 144 12.03 -4.41 -5.53
C ASN A 144 11.66 -5.81 -6.08
N ILE A 145 12.62 -6.71 -6.27
CA ILE A 145 12.33 -8.11 -6.62
C ILE A 145 11.47 -8.75 -5.53
N LYS A 146 11.85 -8.60 -4.25
CA LYS A 146 11.08 -9.14 -3.11
C LYS A 146 9.64 -8.61 -3.13
N ALA A 147 9.44 -7.30 -3.26
CA ALA A 147 8.09 -6.72 -3.34
C ALA A 147 7.25 -7.31 -4.48
N ARG A 148 7.85 -7.57 -5.65
CA ARG A 148 7.16 -8.22 -6.78
C ARG A 148 6.91 -9.70 -6.56
N GLN A 149 7.79 -10.42 -5.88
CA GLN A 149 7.54 -11.83 -5.50
C GLN A 149 6.36 -11.93 -4.51
N ARG A 150 6.22 -10.98 -3.59
CA ARG A 150 5.02 -10.89 -2.72
C ARG A 150 3.74 -10.69 -3.52
N MET A 151 3.77 -9.85 -4.55
CA MET A 151 2.64 -9.68 -5.47
C MET A 151 2.31 -10.99 -6.20
N ILE A 152 3.31 -11.65 -6.80
CA ILE A 152 3.13 -12.93 -7.51
C ILE A 152 2.49 -13.98 -6.58
N ALA A 153 2.98 -14.11 -5.34
CA ALA A 153 2.44 -15.06 -4.37
C ALA A 153 0.95 -14.79 -4.08
N GLN A 154 0.57 -13.53 -3.89
CA GLN A 154 -0.84 -13.16 -3.63
C GLN A 154 -1.73 -13.46 -4.84
N TYR A 155 -1.30 -13.09 -6.05
CA TYR A 155 -2.06 -13.38 -7.27
C TYR A 155 -2.16 -14.89 -7.56
N ALA A 156 -1.13 -15.68 -7.24
CA ALA A 156 -1.18 -17.13 -7.36
C ALA A 156 -2.26 -17.74 -6.44
N VAL A 157 -2.35 -17.27 -5.19
CA VAL A 157 -3.40 -17.69 -4.26
C VAL A 157 -4.77 -17.20 -4.71
N ALA A 158 -4.90 -15.95 -5.15
CA ALA A 158 -6.15 -15.39 -5.65
C ALA A 158 -6.68 -16.19 -6.85
N GLY A 159 -5.81 -16.50 -7.84
CA GLY A 159 -6.17 -17.31 -9.00
C GLY A 159 -6.65 -18.72 -8.62
N ALA A 160 -6.02 -19.34 -7.62
CA ALA A 160 -6.43 -20.66 -7.12
C ALA A 160 -7.76 -20.65 -6.33
N ARG A 161 -8.23 -19.47 -5.88
CA ARG A 161 -9.38 -19.32 -4.99
C ARG A 161 -10.53 -18.50 -5.61
N ALA A 162 -10.54 -18.33 -6.94
CA ALA A 162 -11.48 -17.46 -7.64
C ALA A 162 -11.61 -16.08 -6.96
N GLY A 163 -10.45 -15.50 -6.63
CA GLY A 163 -10.33 -14.31 -5.80
C GLY A 163 -9.63 -13.15 -6.48
N VAL A 164 -9.46 -12.09 -5.70
CA VAL A 164 -8.79 -10.84 -6.05
C VAL A 164 -7.84 -10.41 -4.94
N VAL A 165 -6.81 -9.68 -5.32
CA VAL A 165 -5.78 -9.17 -4.41
C VAL A 165 -6.16 -7.78 -3.91
N ILE A 166 -6.15 -7.61 -2.59
CA ILE A 166 -6.28 -6.31 -1.94
C ILE A 166 -4.90 -5.63 -1.90
N GLY A 167 -4.86 -4.34 -2.24
CA GLY A 167 -3.70 -3.48 -2.02
C GLY A 167 -3.92 -2.52 -0.85
N THR A 168 -2.83 -2.05 -0.25
CA THR A 168 -2.86 -1.16 0.93
C THR A 168 -2.57 0.29 0.61
N ASP A 169 -2.38 0.64 -0.68
CA ASP A 169 -2.07 2.00 -1.10
C ASP A 169 -3.15 2.98 -0.63
N HIS A 170 -2.67 4.07 -0.05
CA HIS A 170 -3.47 5.15 0.52
C HIS A 170 -2.82 6.50 0.17
N ALA A 171 -3.55 7.60 0.28
CA ALA A 171 -3.14 8.90 -0.25
C ALA A 171 -1.72 9.35 0.15
N ALA A 172 -1.30 9.11 1.41
CA ALA A 172 0.05 9.44 1.87
C ALA A 172 1.17 8.60 1.20
N GLU A 173 0.92 7.35 0.82
CA GLU A 173 1.85 6.55 0.01
C GLU A 173 1.78 6.95 -1.46
N SER A 174 0.57 7.14 -1.98
CA SER A 174 0.32 7.47 -3.39
C SER A 174 0.99 8.79 -3.78
N VAL A 175 0.86 9.83 -2.94
CA VAL A 175 1.42 11.17 -3.21
C VAL A 175 2.95 11.15 -3.26
N MET A 176 3.58 10.32 -2.43
CA MET A 176 5.03 10.14 -2.41
C MET A 176 5.51 9.12 -3.44
N GLY A 177 4.59 8.35 -4.02
CA GLY A 177 4.89 7.20 -4.88
C GLY A 177 5.70 6.12 -4.17
N PHE A 178 5.42 5.93 -2.88
CA PHE A 178 6.18 5.04 -2.00
C PHE A 178 5.65 3.62 -2.00
N PHE A 179 5.79 2.98 -3.16
CA PHE A 179 5.50 1.58 -3.37
C PHE A 179 6.33 1.09 -4.55
N THR A 180 6.57 -0.21 -4.62
CA THR A 180 7.18 -0.82 -5.80
C THR A 180 6.12 -0.93 -6.88
N LYS A 181 6.36 -0.30 -8.05
CA LYS A 181 5.46 -0.42 -9.21
C LYS A 181 5.38 -1.88 -9.65
N PHE A 182 4.15 -2.38 -9.75
CA PHE A 182 3.83 -3.80 -10.00
C PHE A 182 4.39 -4.76 -8.93
N GLY A 183 4.68 -4.26 -7.74
CA GLY A 183 4.89 -5.03 -6.52
C GLY A 183 3.66 -4.87 -5.63
N ASP A 184 3.84 -4.30 -4.45
CA ASP A 184 2.76 -3.89 -3.54
C ASP A 184 1.76 -2.89 -4.17
N GLY A 185 2.19 -2.07 -5.14
CA GLY A 185 1.28 -1.24 -5.92
C GLY A 185 0.49 -1.97 -7.01
N GLY A 186 0.70 -3.28 -7.20
CA GLY A 186 -0.08 -4.12 -8.10
C GLY A 186 -1.15 -4.88 -7.33
N ALA A 187 -2.40 -4.42 -7.39
CA ALA A 187 -3.54 -5.04 -6.74
C ALA A 187 -4.83 -4.76 -7.54
N ASP A 188 -5.91 -5.46 -7.19
CA ASP A 188 -7.20 -5.36 -7.88
C ASP A 188 -8.15 -4.36 -7.20
N VAL A 189 -8.09 -4.25 -5.88
CA VAL A 189 -8.91 -3.31 -5.09
C VAL A 189 -8.12 -2.62 -3.98
N LEU A 190 -8.44 -1.35 -3.72
CA LEU A 190 -7.72 -0.50 -2.78
C LEU A 190 -8.68 0.11 -1.74
N PRO A 191 -9.00 -0.61 -0.65
CA PRO A 191 -9.95 -0.14 0.35
C PRO A 191 -9.41 1.00 1.21
N LEU A 192 -8.16 1.43 1.08
CA LEU A 192 -7.55 2.51 1.85
C LEU A 192 -7.34 3.81 1.05
N THR A 193 -7.66 3.83 -0.25
CA THR A 193 -7.59 5.04 -1.08
C THR A 193 -8.40 6.19 -0.44
N GLY A 194 -7.87 7.41 -0.53
CA GLY A 194 -8.46 8.60 0.09
C GLY A 194 -8.11 8.84 1.57
N LEU A 195 -7.40 7.91 2.22
CA LEU A 195 -6.91 8.09 3.59
C LEU A 195 -5.46 8.55 3.58
N ASN A 196 -5.14 9.50 4.46
CA ASN A 196 -3.76 9.81 4.84
C ASN A 196 -3.34 8.94 6.06
N LYS A 197 -2.08 9.03 6.50
CA LYS A 197 -1.54 8.06 7.46
C LYS A 197 -2.26 8.12 8.80
N ARG A 198 -2.50 9.32 9.35
CA ARG A 198 -3.24 9.51 10.60
C ARG A 198 -4.67 8.99 10.53
N ARG A 199 -5.35 9.10 9.37
CA ARG A 199 -6.70 8.56 9.19
C ARG A 199 -6.69 7.03 9.11
N VAL A 200 -5.68 6.40 8.50
CA VAL A 200 -5.50 4.94 8.58
C VAL A 200 -5.32 4.48 10.03
N ARG A 201 -4.48 5.17 10.82
CA ARG A 201 -4.31 4.88 12.26
C ARG A 201 -5.62 5.05 13.03
N ALA A 202 -6.39 6.09 12.75
CA ALA A 202 -7.68 6.35 13.37
C ALA A 202 -8.71 5.24 13.05
N LEU A 203 -8.78 4.78 11.79
CA LEU A 203 -9.59 3.61 11.42
C LEU A 203 -9.14 2.35 12.17
N SER A 204 -7.84 2.10 12.21
CA SER A 204 -7.27 0.94 12.92
C SER A 204 -7.71 0.92 14.39
N LYS A 205 -7.64 2.09 15.05
CA LYS A 205 -8.06 2.27 16.44
C LYS A 205 -9.56 2.09 16.63
N ALA A 206 -10.39 2.67 15.75
CA ALA A 206 -11.85 2.51 15.80
C ALA A 206 -12.27 1.04 15.59
N LEU A 207 -11.56 0.30 14.75
CA LEU A 207 -11.73 -1.16 14.59
C LEU A 207 -11.29 -1.98 15.81
N GLY A 208 -10.71 -1.34 16.84
CA GLY A 208 -10.25 -1.98 18.07
C GLY A 208 -8.83 -2.55 18.02
N ALA A 209 -7.99 -2.09 17.07
CA ALA A 209 -6.61 -2.55 17.01
C ALA A 209 -5.83 -2.11 18.28
N PRO A 210 -4.97 -2.97 18.83
CA PRO A 210 -4.05 -2.58 19.90
C PRO A 210 -3.19 -1.38 19.50
N GLU A 211 -2.95 -0.45 20.44
CA GLU A 211 -2.19 0.78 20.21
C GLU A 211 -0.79 0.50 19.59
N ALA A 212 -0.15 -0.60 20.02
CA ALA A 212 1.14 -1.02 19.49
C ALA A 212 1.12 -1.33 17.98
N LEU A 213 0.03 -1.89 17.45
CA LEU A 213 -0.13 -2.10 16.01
C LEU A 213 -0.45 -0.79 15.29
N ALA A 214 -1.32 0.03 15.86
CA ALA A 214 -1.75 1.29 15.27
C ALA A 214 -0.61 2.31 15.17
N HIS A 215 0.34 2.30 16.10
CA HIS A 215 1.46 3.26 16.19
C HIS A 215 2.83 2.67 15.88
N LYS A 216 2.90 1.45 15.35
CA LYS A 216 4.15 0.88 14.85
C LYS A 216 4.82 1.83 13.86
N VAL A 217 6.14 1.93 13.96
CA VAL A 217 6.98 2.69 13.03
C VAL A 217 6.85 2.07 11.64
N PRO A 218 6.37 2.82 10.64
CA PRO A 218 6.22 2.31 9.28
C PRO A 218 7.59 1.98 8.67
N THR A 219 7.69 0.80 8.06
CA THR A 219 8.85 0.38 7.28
C THR A 219 8.42 -0.59 6.17
N ALA A 220 9.02 -0.45 5.00
CA ALA A 220 8.83 -1.40 3.89
C ALA A 220 9.59 -2.73 4.08
N ASP A 221 10.61 -2.76 4.96
CA ASP A 221 11.51 -3.91 5.23
C ASP A 221 11.98 -4.65 3.96
N LEU A 222 12.52 -3.88 2.99
CA LEU A 222 12.99 -4.40 1.69
C LEU A 222 14.52 -4.49 1.59
N GLU A 223 15.24 -3.49 2.10
CA GLU A 223 16.70 -3.35 2.03
C GLU A 223 17.40 -4.27 3.05
N MET A 224 18.40 -5.02 2.61
CA MET A 224 19.24 -5.88 3.49
C MET A 224 20.32 -5.06 4.20
N LEU A 225 20.83 -4.01 3.56
CA LEU A 225 21.87 -3.15 4.13
C LEU A 225 21.33 -2.21 5.21
N ARG A 226 20.03 -1.89 5.14
CA ARG A 226 19.29 -1.06 6.10
C ARG A 226 17.93 -1.70 6.41
N PRO A 227 17.93 -2.85 7.11
CA PRO A 227 16.69 -3.53 7.47
C PRO A 227 15.85 -2.62 8.36
N GLN A 228 14.52 -2.67 8.19
CA GLN A 228 13.57 -1.87 8.95
C GLN A 228 13.82 -0.34 8.89
N ARG A 229 14.42 0.17 7.80
CA ARG A 229 14.56 1.61 7.60
C ARG A 229 13.18 2.28 7.68
N PRO A 230 13.00 3.29 8.55
CA PRO A 230 11.75 4.05 8.62
C PRO A 230 11.43 4.72 7.29
N ASP A 231 10.15 4.75 6.92
CA ASP A 231 9.73 5.38 5.67
C ASP A 231 10.05 6.89 5.65
N GLU A 232 9.93 7.55 6.81
CA GLU A 232 10.27 8.98 6.99
C GLU A 232 11.74 9.29 6.68
N ASP A 233 12.65 8.37 6.99
CA ASP A 233 14.07 8.50 6.64
C ASP A 233 14.30 8.36 5.13
N ALA A 234 13.40 7.67 4.41
CA ALA A 234 13.44 7.56 2.95
C ALA A 234 12.87 8.83 2.28
N TYR A 235 11.84 9.45 2.86
CA TYR A 235 11.25 10.70 2.36
C TYR A 235 12.09 11.93 2.66
N GLY A 236 12.77 11.94 3.80
CA GLY A 236 13.38 13.13 4.39
C GLY A 236 12.38 14.07 5.06
N ILE A 237 11.12 13.63 5.24
CA ILE A 237 10.03 14.38 5.91
C ILE A 237 9.13 13.42 6.69
N PRO A 238 8.51 13.88 7.80
CA PRO A 238 7.60 13.05 8.60
C PRO A 238 6.23 12.88 7.93
N TYR A 239 5.53 11.80 8.26
CA TYR A 239 4.15 11.56 7.80
C TYR A 239 3.20 12.69 8.20
N ASP A 240 3.41 13.32 9.36
CA ASP A 240 2.58 14.45 9.77
C ASP A 240 2.63 15.63 8.78
N ALA A 241 3.78 15.88 8.14
CA ALA A 241 3.90 16.90 7.11
C ALA A 241 3.18 16.49 5.81
N ILE A 242 3.22 15.20 5.47
CA ILE A 242 2.49 14.64 4.31
C ILE A 242 0.98 14.73 4.55
N ASP A 243 0.53 14.34 5.73
CA ASP A 243 -0.86 14.35 6.13
C ASP A 243 -1.41 15.78 6.21
N ASP A 244 -0.64 16.73 6.76
CA ASP A 244 -1.01 18.16 6.77
C ASP A 244 -1.09 18.73 5.35
N PHE A 245 -0.16 18.36 4.47
CA PHE A 245 -0.23 18.74 3.06
C PHE A 245 -1.53 18.23 2.40
N LEU A 246 -1.83 16.95 2.57
CA LEU A 246 -3.01 16.30 2.02
C LEU A 246 -4.32 16.85 2.59
N GLU A 247 -4.34 17.22 3.86
CA GLU A 247 -5.48 17.87 4.53
C GLU A 247 -5.61 19.36 4.23
N ARG A 248 -4.80 19.89 3.30
CA ARG A 248 -4.78 21.30 2.90
C ARG A 248 -4.46 22.25 4.06
N LYS A 249 -3.72 21.77 5.06
CA LYS A 249 -3.20 22.56 6.17
C LYS A 249 -1.92 23.29 5.76
N PRO A 250 -1.52 24.37 6.47
CA PRO A 250 -0.22 25.00 6.27
C PRO A 250 0.92 24.01 6.53
N VAL A 251 1.90 23.98 5.64
CA VAL A 251 3.14 23.19 5.75
C VAL A 251 4.34 24.06 5.42
N SER A 252 5.54 23.66 5.87
CA SER A 252 6.78 24.35 5.51
C SER A 252 7.06 24.26 4.01
N ASP A 253 7.80 25.25 3.49
CA ASP A 253 8.15 25.27 2.06
C ASP A 253 9.01 24.07 1.67
N ALA A 254 9.93 23.64 2.55
CA ALA A 254 10.77 22.46 2.32
C ALA A 254 9.95 21.16 2.23
N ALA A 255 8.93 20.99 3.08
CA ALA A 255 8.04 19.84 3.01
C ALA A 255 7.21 19.88 1.72
N ARG A 256 6.66 21.05 1.39
CA ARG A 256 5.89 21.26 0.16
C ARG A 256 6.70 20.92 -1.09
N GLU A 257 7.91 21.45 -1.20
CA GLU A 257 8.80 21.20 -2.33
C GLU A 257 9.15 19.70 -2.46
N THR A 258 9.45 19.06 -1.34
CA THR A 258 9.72 17.62 -1.30
C THR A 258 8.53 16.81 -1.82
N ILE A 259 7.32 17.09 -1.32
CA ILE A 259 6.10 16.38 -1.72
C ILE A 259 5.79 16.61 -3.20
N LEU A 260 5.85 17.87 -3.68
CA LEU A 260 5.59 18.18 -5.09
C LEU A 260 6.58 17.48 -6.02
N ARG A 261 7.88 17.48 -5.66
CA ARG A 261 8.92 16.78 -6.42
C ARG A 261 8.61 15.29 -6.50
N PHE A 262 8.33 14.63 -5.37
CA PHE A 262 8.00 13.20 -5.38
C PHE A 262 6.72 12.90 -6.15
N TYR A 263 5.67 13.69 -5.96
CA TYR A 263 4.42 13.57 -6.68
C TYR A 263 4.66 13.64 -8.20
N ASP A 264 5.42 14.62 -8.68
CA ASP A 264 5.67 14.81 -10.12
C ASP A 264 6.51 13.66 -10.72
N VAL A 265 7.64 13.29 -10.09
CA VAL A 265 8.53 12.24 -10.64
C VAL A 265 7.93 10.84 -10.56
N THR A 266 6.99 10.61 -9.63
CA THR A 266 6.33 9.32 -9.45
C THR A 266 4.98 9.22 -10.13
N ARG A 267 4.55 10.23 -10.91
CA ARG A 267 3.27 10.20 -11.64
C ARG A 267 3.08 8.94 -12.46
N HIS A 268 4.15 8.40 -13.03
CA HIS A 268 4.13 7.15 -13.78
C HIS A 268 3.72 5.92 -12.96
N LYS A 269 3.74 5.98 -11.62
CA LYS A 269 3.33 4.89 -10.74
C LYS A 269 1.82 4.87 -10.52
N ARG A 270 1.16 6.03 -10.61
CA ARG A 270 -0.30 6.21 -10.47
C ARG A 270 -1.05 6.19 -11.80
N ALA A 271 -0.33 6.05 -12.91
CA ALA A 271 -0.90 5.96 -14.25
C ALA A 271 -0.78 4.53 -14.79
N LEU A 272 -1.73 4.17 -15.67
CA LEU A 272 -1.54 3.06 -16.60
C LEU A 272 -0.28 3.29 -17.46
N PRO A 273 0.26 2.26 -18.13
CA PRO A 273 1.36 2.44 -19.08
C PRO A 273 1.04 3.55 -20.09
N TYR A 274 1.90 4.57 -20.15
CA TYR A 274 1.76 5.67 -21.10
C TYR A 274 1.77 5.15 -22.54
N THR A 275 0.79 5.60 -23.31
CA THR A 275 0.72 5.36 -24.76
C THR A 275 1.24 6.60 -25.51
N PRO A 276 1.49 6.51 -26.84
CA PRO A 276 1.77 7.68 -27.66
C PRO A 276 0.68 8.77 -27.62
N PHE A 277 -0.51 8.48 -27.09
CA PHE A 277 -1.60 9.44 -26.91
C PHE A 277 -1.57 10.15 -25.55
N ASP A 278 -0.77 9.64 -24.60
CA ASP A 278 -0.61 10.18 -23.26
C ASP A 278 0.67 11.05 -23.13
N TRP A 279 1.56 11.03 -24.13
CA TRP A 279 2.86 11.72 -24.12
C TRP A 279 3.04 12.73 -25.27
N PRO A 280 3.60 13.94 -25.02
CA PRO A 280 3.95 14.46 -23.70
C PRO A 280 2.69 14.67 -22.88
N THR A 281 2.82 14.45 -21.57
CA THR A 281 1.75 14.72 -20.61
C THR A 281 1.28 16.16 -20.83
N ARG A 282 0.11 16.34 -21.43
CA ARG A 282 -0.47 17.68 -21.57
C ARG A 282 -0.77 18.17 -20.16
N THR A 283 0.07 19.04 -19.63
CA THR A 283 -0.32 19.87 -18.50
C THR A 283 -1.45 20.74 -19.01
N SER A 284 -2.62 20.67 -18.36
CA SER A 284 -3.76 21.54 -18.67
C SER A 284 -3.29 23.00 -18.72
N GLY A 285 -3.08 23.54 -19.93
CA GLY A 285 -2.43 24.84 -20.13
C GLY A 285 -1.70 25.05 -21.46
N ASP A 286 -1.41 24.00 -22.24
CA ASP A 286 -0.92 24.13 -23.64
C ASP A 286 -2.06 24.17 -24.66
#